data_AF-A0A3N5B8Y9-F1
#
_entry.id   AF-A0A3N5B8Y9-F1
#
_cell.length_a   1.000
_cell.length_b   1.000
_cell.length_c   1.000
_cell.angle_alpha   90.00
_cell.angle_beta   90.00
_cell.angle_gamma   90.00
#
_symmetry.space_group_name_H-M   'P 1'
#
loop_
_entity.id
_entity.type
_entity.pdbx_description
1 polymer ?
#
loop_
_entity_poly.entity_id
_entity_poly.type
_entity_poly.pdbx_seq_one_letter_code
_entity_poly.pdbx_strand_id
1 'polypeptide(L)' 'MLRKLELGVIAIAVLIFILHYLYDGFYLNTTYLFLLVAVVTGVSGVSAYNEGKRNFGYIYFLLSGFFLVSFIVQVLN' A
#
# COMPACT_ATOMS: atom_id res chain seq x y z
N MET A 1 7.71 -8.36 -15.65
CA MET A 1 6.40 -7.70 -15.88
C MET A 1 5.66 -7.49 -14.55
N LEU A 2 5.55 -8.53 -13.71
CA LEU A 2 4.96 -8.47 -12.36
C LEU A 2 5.51 -7.33 -11.47
N ARG A 3 6.83 -7.16 -11.42
CA ARG A 3 7.49 -6.10 -10.63
C ARG A 3 7.08 -4.67 -10.97
N LYS A 4 6.81 -4.38 -12.25
CA LYS A 4 6.36 -3.03 -12.66
C LYS A 4 4.95 -2.75 -12.15
N LEU A 5 4.12 -3.78 -12.08
CA LEU A 5 2.77 -3.75 -11.53
C LEU A 5 2.81 -3.54 -10.00
N GLU A 6 3.63 -4.31 -9.28
CA GLU A 6 3.82 -4.18 -7.82
C GLU A 6 4.26 -2.77 -7.43
N LEU A 7 5.27 -2.23 -8.13
CA LEU A 7 5.74 -0.86 -7.90
C LEU A 7 4.69 0.20 -8.25
N GLY A 8 3.89 -0.03 -9.29
CA GLY A 8 2.78 0.86 -9.66
C GLY A 8 1.70 0.92 -8.59
N VAL A 9 1.32 -0.23 -8.02
CA VAL A 9 0.34 -0.31 -6.92
C VAL A 9 0.83 0.44 -5.69
N ILE A 10 2.11 0.30 -5.35
CA ILE A 10 2.72 1.00 -4.20
C ILE A 10 2.76 2.51 -4.45
N ALA A 11 3.13 2.94 -5.66
CA ALA A 11 3.14 4.36 -6.01
C ALA A 11 1.75 4.98 -5.86
N ILE A 12 0.70 4.26 -6.28
CA ILE A 12 -0.70 4.68 -6.09
C ILE A 12 -1.04 4.76 -4.61
N ALA A 13 -0.71 3.75 -3.81
CA ALA A 13 -0.97 3.74 -2.37
C ALA A 13 -0.29 4.92 -1.65
N VAL A 14 0.97 5.20 -1.98
CA VAL A 14 1.74 6.33 -1.44
C VAL A 14 1.12 7.67 -1.85
N LEU A 15 0.70 7.80 -3.11
CA LEU A 15 0.07 9.03 -3.60
C LEU A 15 -1.26 9.30 -2.91
N ILE A 16 -2.11 8.27 -2.75
CA ILE A 16 -3.37 8.38 -2.00
C ILE A 16 -3.10 8.72 -0.53
N PHE A 17 -2.06 8.13 0.09
CA PHE A 17 -1.66 8.45 1.47
C PHE A 17 -1.24 9.90 1.64
N ILE A 18 -0.41 10.43 0.74
CA ILE A 18 0.01 11.84 0.76
C ILE A 18 -1.20 12.76 0.58
N LEU A 19 -2.09 12.47 -0.38
CA LEU A 19 -3.29 13.26 -0.60
C LEU A 19 -4.21 13.25 0.64
N HIS A 20 -4.36 12.08 1.27
CA HIS A 20 -5.12 11.96 2.50
C HIS A 20 -4.51 12.78 3.64
N TYR A 21 -3.19 12.69 3.84
CA TYR A 21 -2.48 13.43 4.89
C TYR A 21 -2.52 14.96 4.69
N LEU A 22 -2.46 15.43 3.45
CA LEU A 22 -2.37 16.87 3.15
C LEU A 22 -3.73 17.57 3.03
N TYR A 23 -4.76 16.88 2.56
CA TYR A 23 -6.04 17.51 2.18
C TYR A 23 -7.23 17.07 3.03
N ASP A 24 -7.01 16.26 4.07
CA ASP A 24 -8.05 15.79 5.01
C ASP A 24 -9.24 15.08 4.34
N GLY A 25 -9.10 14.72 3.05
CA GLY A 25 -10.21 14.38 2.16
C GLY A 25 -10.92 13.05 2.45
N PHE A 26 -10.45 12.26 3.41
CA PHE A 26 -11.02 10.95 3.74
C PHE A 26 -11.00 10.63 5.26
N TYR A 27 -11.36 11.60 6.11
CA TYR A 27 -11.30 11.43 7.58
C TYR A 27 -12.35 10.43 8.11
N LEU A 28 -12.06 9.15 7.94
CA LEU A 28 -12.67 8.03 8.67
C LEU A 28 -11.54 7.34 9.45
N ASN A 29 -11.68 7.28 10.78
CA ASN A 29 -10.63 6.87 11.71
C ASN A 29 -9.98 5.49 11.38
N THR A 30 -10.73 4.59 10.75
CA THR A 30 -10.30 3.24 10.38
C THR A 30 -9.68 3.16 8.98
N THR A 31 -10.00 4.11 8.11
CA THR A 31 -9.59 4.11 6.69
C THR A 31 -8.13 4.54 6.53
N TYR A 32 -7.66 5.42 7.43
CA TYR A 32 -6.25 5.77 7.58
C TYR A 32 -5.35 4.55 7.90
N LEU A 33 -5.83 3.64 8.75
CA LEU A 33 -5.07 2.45 9.17
C LEU A 33 -4.80 1.52 7.99
N PHE A 34 -5.80 1.23 7.17
CA PHE A 34 -5.62 0.36 6.00
C PHE A 34 -4.64 0.96 4.99
N LEU A 35 -4.74 2.27 4.73
CA LEU A 35 -3.85 2.95 3.80
C LEU A 35 -2.40 3.00 4.32
N LEU A 36 -2.22 3.30 5.60
CA LEU A 36 -0.90 3.31 6.25
C LEU A 36 -0.24 1.92 6.17
N VAL A 37 -0.98 0.86 6.51
CA VAL A 37 -0.46 -0.51 6.46
C VAL A 37 -0.14 -0.92 5.02
N ALA A 38 -0.96 -0.51 4.04
CA ALA A 38 -0.68 -0.75 2.63
C ALA A 38 0.65 -0.11 2.18
N VAL A 39 0.91 1.13 2.59
CA VAL A 39 2.18 1.82 2.28
C VAL A 39 3.36 1.14 2.98
N VAL A 40 3.26 0.89 4.30
CA VAL A 40 4.37 0.31 5.07
C VAL A 40 4.75 -1.06 4.52
N THR A 41 3.77 -1.94 4.28
CA THR A 41 4.03 -3.27 3.70
C THR A 41 4.58 -3.17 2.28
N GLY A 42 4.12 -2.21 1.47
CA GLY A 42 4.69 -1.95 0.14
C GLY A 42 6.18 -1.59 0.20
N VAL A 43 6.55 -0.65 1.08
CA VAL A 43 7.95 -0.24 1.30
C VAL A 43 8.78 -1.40 1.85
N SER A 44 8.26 -2.19 2.79
CA SER A 44 8.91 -3.40 3.30
C SER A 44 9.15 -4.43 2.19
N GLY A 45 8.21 -4.57 1.26
CA GLY A 45 8.36 -5.43 0.08
C GLY A 45 9.52 -4.99 -0.81
N VAL A 46 9.65 -3.69 -1.08
CA VAL A 46 10.77 -3.13 -1.85
C VAL A 46 12.10 -3.36 -1.12
N SER A 47 12.16 -3.13 0.20
CA SER A 47 13.37 -3.37 1.00
C SER A 47 13.79 -4.85 0.97
N ALA A 48 12.85 -5.76 1.23
CA ALA A 48 13.11 -7.19 1.19
C ALA A 48 13.61 -7.65 -0.19
N TYR A 49 13.07 -7.07 -1.25
CA TYR A 49 13.55 -7.31 -2.61
C TYR A 49 14.99 -6.86 -2.85
N ASN A 50 15.34 -5.66 -2.38
CA ASN A 50 16.69 -5.11 -2.50
C ASN A 50 17.72 -5.93 -1.70
N GLU A 51 17.30 -6.53 -0.59
CA GLU A 51 18.10 -7.45 0.23
C GLU A 51 18.17 -8.88 -0.34
N GLY A 52 17.57 -9.15 -1.50
CA GLY A 52 17.55 -10.49 -2.11
C GLY A 52 16.54 -11.47 -1.48
N LYS A 53 15.77 -11.03 -0.49
CA LYS A 53 14.72 -11.80 0.22
C LYS A 53 13.42 -11.84 -0.59
N ARG A 54 13.47 -12.38 -1.81
CA ARG A 54 12.35 -12.32 -2.79
C ARG A 54 11.03 -12.88 -2.26
N ASN A 55 11.06 -14.00 -1.53
CA ASN A 55 9.84 -14.62 -0.97
C ASN A 55 9.12 -13.67 -0.01
N PHE A 56 9.87 -13.01 0.88
CA PHE A 56 9.31 -12.00 1.78
C PHE A 56 8.82 -10.78 1.01
N GLY A 57 9.55 -10.36 -0.03
CA GLY A 57 9.13 -9.31 -0.94
C GLY A 57 7.74 -9.55 -1.54
N TYR A 58 7.49 -10.75 -2.07
CA TYR A 58 6.18 -11.13 -2.61
C TYR A 58 5.08 -11.12 -1.54
N ILE A 59 5.35 -11.65 -0.34
CA ILE A 59 4.38 -11.65 0.77
C ILE A 59 3.98 -10.22 1.12
N TYR A 60 4.96 -9.33 1.24
CA TYR A 60 4.73 -7.93 1.54
C TYR A 60 3.96 -7.19 0.44
N PHE A 61 4.21 -7.49 -0.83
CA PHE A 61 3.44 -6.94 -1.95
C PHE A 61 1.98 -7.43 -1.97
N LEU A 62 1.73 -8.71 -1.65
CA LEU A 62 0.38 -9.23 -1.50
C LEU A 62 -0.37 -8.54 -0.36
N LEU A 63 0.29 -8.37 0.79
CA LEU A 63 -0.29 -7.64 1.94
C LEU A 63 -0.60 -6.19 1.59
N SER A 64 0.32 -5.50 0.91
CA SER A 64 0.13 -4.12 0.44
C SER A 64 -1.10 -4.00 -0.45
N GLY A 65 -1.23 -4.89 -1.44
CA GLY A 65 -2.39 -4.93 -2.32
C GLY A 65 -3.70 -5.23 -1.58
N PHE A 66 -3.69 -6.21 -0.66
CA PHE A 66 -4.86 -6.54 0.16
C PHE A 66 -5.37 -5.35 0.97
N PHE A 67 -4.47 -4.65 1.66
CA PHE A 67 -4.84 -3.49 2.46
C PHE A 67 -5.28 -2.29 1.61
N LEU A 68 -4.69 -2.10 0.43
CA LEU A 68 -5.14 -1.06 -0.50
C LEU A 68 -6.55 -1.33 -1.03
N VAL A 69 -6.86 -2.57 -1.41
CA VAL A 69 -8.21 -2.96 -1.83
C VAL A 69 -9.19 -2.81 -0.67
N SER A 70 -8.81 -3.19 0.55
CA SER A 70 -9.64 -3.03 1.74
C SER A 70 -9.97 -1.56 2.01
N PHE A 71 -8.98 -0.67 1.87
CA PHE A 71 -9.19 0.78 1.91
C PHE A 71 -10.21 1.24 0.85
N ILE A 72 -10.04 0.83 -0.42
CA ILE A 72 -10.96 1.22 -1.50
C ILE A 72 -12.39 0.76 -1.19
N VAL A 73 -12.56 -0.50 -0.77
CA VAL A 73 -13.88 -1.04 -0.40
C VAL A 73 -14.48 -0.25 0.76
N GLN A 74 -13.69 0.16 1.74
CA GLN A 74 -14.19 0.93 2.87
C GLN A 74 -14.58 2.37 2.48
N VAL A 75 -13.85 3.03 1.59
CA VAL A 75 -14.19 4.38 1.11
C VAL A 75 -15.47 4.38 0.26
N LEU A 76 -15.74 3.28 -0.45
CA LEU A 76 -16.88 3.16 -1.35
C LEU A 76 -18.18 2.66 -0.68
N ASN A 77 -18.13 2.18 0.57
CA ASN A 77 -19.29 1.78 1.36
C ASN A 77 -19.64 2.84 2.40
#